data_AF-A0A2V9T711-F1
#
_entry.id   AF-A0A2V9T711-F1
#
_cell.length_a   1.000
_cell.length_b   1.000
_cell.length_c   1.000
_cell.angle_alpha   90.00
_cell.angle_beta   90.00
_cell.angle_gamma   90.00
#
_symmetry.space_group_name_H-M   'P 1'
#
loop_
_entity.id
_entity.type
_entity.pdbx_description
1 polymer ?
#
loop_
_entity_poly.entity_id
_entity_poly.type
_entity_poly.pdbx_seq_one_letter_code
_entity_poly.pdbx_strand_id
1 'polypeptide(L)' 'IGSSDAESFTKRKIPRITIHSLTQETWNARILHTSKDKLSAMRLDDYYQTYRLLAAYVAYLDQVVGIPAKTTTP' A
#
# COMPACT_ATOMS: atom_id res chain seq x y z
N ILE A 1 6.45 -5.28 5.05
CA ILE A 1 7.67 -5.00 5.83
C ILE A 1 8.47 -6.30 5.90
N GLY A 2 9.45 -6.46 5.01
CA GLY A 2 10.04 -7.74 4.64
C GLY A 2 10.04 -7.92 3.11
N SER A 3 10.46 -9.09 2.62
CA SER A 3 10.34 -9.42 1.19
C SER A 3 8.87 -9.35 0.76
N SER A 4 8.61 -8.85 -0.44
CA SER A 4 7.26 -8.73 -1.00
C SER A 4 7.30 -9.01 -2.48
N ASP A 5 6.16 -9.38 -3.06
CA ASP A 5 6.04 -9.67 -4.50
C ASP A 5 6.48 -8.50 -5.40
N ALA A 6 6.52 -7.28 -4.83
CA ALA A 6 6.99 -6.06 -5.47
C ALA A 6 8.52 -6.00 -5.71
N GLU A 7 9.31 -6.94 -5.21
CA GLU A 7 10.75 -6.99 -5.50
C GLU A 7 11.04 -7.18 -6.98
N SER A 8 10.22 -7.99 -7.68
CA SER A 8 10.36 -8.24 -9.11
C SER A 8 10.20 -6.95 -9.94
N PHE A 9 9.27 -6.09 -9.55
CA PHE A 9 9.04 -4.77 -10.14
C PHE A 9 10.18 -3.80 -9.84
N THR A 10 10.68 -3.82 -8.61
CA THR A 10 11.83 -2.99 -8.19
C THR A 10 13.06 -3.31 -9.04
N LYS A 11 13.37 -4.61 -9.23
CA LYS A 11 14.49 -5.07 -10.07
C LYS A 11 14.37 -4.60 -11.54
N ARG A 12 13.14 -4.39 -12.01
CA ARG A 12 12.83 -3.92 -13.38
C ARG A 12 12.64 -2.41 -13.48
N LYS A 13 12.84 -1.66 -12.39
CA LYS A 13 12.65 -0.19 -12.30
C LYS A 13 11.22 0.25 -12.67
N ILE A 14 10.23 -0.60 -12.41
CA ILE A 14 8.82 -0.25 -12.61
C ILE A 14 8.34 0.57 -11.41
N PRO A 15 7.74 1.77 -11.60
CA PRO A 15 7.19 2.56 -10.50
C PRO A 15 6.14 1.76 -9.71
N ARG A 16 6.25 1.77 -8.38
CA ARG A 16 5.33 1.04 -7.49
C ARG A 16 5.12 1.75 -6.17
N ILE A 17 3.92 1.60 -5.63
CA ILE A 17 3.56 2.02 -4.28
C ILE A 17 3.13 0.75 -3.54
N THR A 18 3.65 0.54 -2.33
CA THR A 18 3.24 -0.56 -1.45
C THR A 18 2.68 0.02 -0.17
N ILE A 19 1.47 -0.40 0.19
CA ILE A 19 0.72 0.17 1.30
C ILE A 19 0.54 -0.93 2.35
N HIS A 20 0.84 -0.60 3.60
CA HIS A 20 0.71 -1.51 4.73
C HIS A 20 -0.24 -0.90 5.75
N SER A 21 -1.27 -1.65 6.15
CA SER A 21 -2.20 -1.29 7.24
C SER A 21 -1.62 -1.70 8.60
N LEU A 22 -0.39 -1.24 8.89
CA LEU A 22 0.30 -1.54 10.14
C LEU A 22 0.28 -0.33 11.05
N THR A 23 -0.05 -0.57 12.32
CA THR A 23 -0.01 0.44 13.37
C THR A 23 1.16 0.17 14.31
N GLN A 24 1.54 1.16 15.11
CA GLN A 24 2.62 0.97 16.08
C GLN A 24 2.24 -0.07 17.15
N GLU A 25 0.97 -0.14 17.52
CA GLU A 25 0.43 -1.11 18.47
C GLU A 25 0.54 -2.54 17.93
N THR A 26 0.11 -2.76 16.68
CA THR A 26 0.14 -4.09 16.04
C THR A 26 1.57 -4.55 15.77
N TRP A 27 2.47 -3.61 15.45
CA TRP A 27 3.90 -3.85 15.36
C TRP A 27 4.51 -4.27 16.70
N ASN A 28 4.27 -3.50 17.77
CA ASN A 28 4.78 -3.79 19.12
C ASN A 28 4.25 -5.12 19.66
N ALA A 29 3.00 -5.47 19.34
CA ALA A 29 2.39 -6.73 19.73
C ALA A 29 2.95 -7.97 19.00
N ARG A 30 3.80 -7.77 17.98
CA ARG A 30 4.41 -8.80 17.13
C ARG A 30 3.37 -9.78 16.58
N ILE A 31 2.32 -9.23 15.96
CA ILE A 31 1.21 -10.04 15.43
C ILE A 31 1.64 -10.81 14.19
N LEU A 32 2.35 -10.15 13.27
CA LEU A 32 2.77 -10.71 11.99
C LEU A 32 3.57 -12.00 12.15
N HIS A 33 3.26 -12.99 11.32
CA HIS A 33 3.93 -14.31 11.29
C HIS A 33 3.87 -15.09 12.60
N THR A 34 2.84 -14.85 13.41
CA THR A 34 2.58 -15.61 14.64
C THR A 34 1.17 -16.18 14.63
N SER A 35 0.88 -17.04 15.60
CA SER A 35 -0.49 -17.54 15.80
C SER A 35 -1.49 -16.45 16.20
N LYS A 36 -1.06 -15.21 16.47
CA LYS A 36 -1.93 -14.06 16.77
C LYS A 36 -2.52 -13.42 15.52
N ASP A 37 -2.01 -13.75 14.34
CA ASP A 37 -2.48 -13.25 13.05
C ASP A 37 -3.86 -13.85 12.71
N LYS A 38 -4.90 -13.23 13.28
CA LYS A 38 -6.29 -13.69 13.22
C LYS A 38 -7.20 -12.50 12.97
N LEU A 39 -8.38 -12.76 12.41
CA LEU A 39 -9.46 -11.77 12.23
C LEU A 39 -9.78 -10.98 13.49
N SER A 40 -9.72 -11.60 14.67
CA SER A 40 -9.98 -10.94 15.96
C SER A 40 -8.95 -9.86 16.31
N ALA A 41 -7.77 -9.88 15.69
CA ALA A 41 -6.74 -8.84 15.85
C ALA A 41 -6.89 -7.69 14.84
N MET A 42 -7.81 -7.82 13.87
CA MET A 42 -8.10 -6.78 12.89
C MET A 42 -9.11 -5.78 13.44
N ARG A 43 -8.88 -4.50 13.12
CA ARG A 43 -9.86 -3.43 13.30
C ARG A 43 -10.62 -3.26 11.99
N LEU A 44 -11.84 -3.77 11.93
CA LEU A 44 -12.63 -3.81 10.68
C LEU A 44 -12.96 -2.41 10.14
N ASP A 45 -13.12 -1.42 11.01
CA ASP A 45 -13.32 -0.03 10.59
C ASP A 45 -12.09 0.51 9.85
N ASP A 46 -10.87 0.29 10.38
CA ASP A 46 -9.63 0.73 9.76
C ASP A 46 -9.43 0.04 8.40
N TYR A 47 -9.82 -1.24 8.30
CA TYR A 47 -9.81 -1.99 7.03
C TYR A 47 -10.75 -1.35 5.99
N TYR A 48 -12.00 -1.07 6.37
CA TYR A 48 -12.98 -0.49 5.45
C TYR A 48 -12.62 0.96 5.05
N GLN A 49 -12.13 1.76 5.99
CA GLN A 49 -11.67 3.12 5.71
C GLN A 49 -10.45 3.12 4.78
N THR A 50 -9.50 2.21 5.00
CA THR A 50 -8.35 2.04 4.10
C THR A 50 -8.80 1.66 2.70
N TYR A 51 -9.74 0.71 2.57
CA TYR A 51 -10.32 0.36 1.27
C TYR A 51 -10.89 1.59 0.54
N ARG A 52 -11.70 2.42 1.23
CA ARG A 52 -12.27 3.62 0.62
C ARG A 52 -11.20 4.63 0.19
N LEU A 53 -10.16 4.81 1.01
CA LEU A 53 -9.03 5.67 0.67
C LEU A 53 -8.31 5.18 -0.60
N LEU A 54 -8.02 3.87 -0.68
CA LEU A 54 -7.33 3.30 -1.83
C LEU A 54 -8.16 3.37 -3.10
N ALA A 55 -9.46 3.11 -3.01
CA ALA A 55 -10.38 3.25 -4.14
C ALA A 55 -10.39 4.69 -4.69
N ALA A 56 -10.48 5.68 -3.79
CA ALA A 56 -10.42 7.09 -4.18
C ALA A 56 -9.05 7.47 -4.75
N TYR A 57 -7.95 6.95 -4.19
CA TYR A 57 -6.61 7.23 -4.68
C TYR A 57 -6.36 6.67 -6.08
N VAL A 58 -6.83 5.45 -6.37
CA VAL A 58 -6.76 4.89 -7.73
C VAL A 58 -7.57 5.74 -8.71
N ALA A 59 -8.80 6.12 -8.34
CA ALA A 59 -9.62 7.00 -9.18
C ALA A 59 -8.95 8.37 -9.44
N TYR A 60 -8.25 8.91 -8.44
CA TYR A 60 -7.45 10.13 -8.60
C TYR A 60 -6.26 9.90 -9.56
N LEU A 61 -5.53 8.79 -9.40
CA LEU A 61 -4.43 8.45 -10.30
C LEU A 61 -4.90 8.30 -11.75
N ASP A 62 -6.06 7.70 -12.01
CA ASP A 62 -6.63 7.62 -13.36
C ASP A 62 -6.90 9.00 -13.99
N GLN A 63 -7.20 10.02 -13.16
CA GLN A 63 -7.43 11.38 -13.64
C GLN A 63 -6.14 12.15 -13.94
N VAL A 64 -5.07 11.92 -13.16
CA VAL A 64 -3.83 12.70 -13.26
C VAL A 64 -2.72 11.99 -14.04
N VAL A 65 -2.71 10.65 -14.05
CA VAL A 65 -1.75 9.80 -14.78
C VAL A 65 -2.27 9.57 -16.20
N GLY A 66 -2.37 10.68 -16.94
CA GLY A 66 -2.67 10.74 -18.37
C GLY A 66 -2.11 12.01 -19.02
N ILE A 67 -1.54 12.91 -18.21
CA ILE A 67 -0.86 14.11 -18.67
C ILE A 67 0.61 13.73 -18.88
N PRO A 68 1.09 13.59 -20.13
CA PRO A 68 2.52 13.42 -20.36
C PRO A 68 3.23 14.63 -19.73
N ALA A 69 4.28 14.36 -18.94
CA ALA A 69 5.15 15.40 -18.45
C ALA A 69 5.60 16.25 -19.64
N LYS A 70 5.36 17.57 -19.60
CA LYS A 70 5.90 18.49 -20.61
C LYS A 70 7.39 18.22 -20.71
N THR A 71 7.84 17.70 -21.85
CA THR A 71 9.26 17.66 -22.19
C THR A 71 9.73 19.10 -22.34
N THR A 72 10.22 19.68 -21.26
CA THR A 72 11.07 20.87 -21.32
C THR A 72 12.40 20.42 -21.93
N THR A 73 12.50 20.53 -23.25
CA THR A 73 13.77 20.49 -23.97
C THR A 73 14.54 21.78 -23.66
N PRO A 74 15.84 21.71 -23.30
CA PRO A 74 16.68 22.90 -23.09
C PRO A 74 16.90 23.70 -24.37
#